data_AF-A0A9D9LKE6-F1
#
_entry.id   AF-A0A9D9LKE6-F1
#
_cell.length_a   1.000
_cell.length_b   1.000
_cell.length_c   1.000
_cell.angle_alpha   90.00
_cell.angle_beta   90.00
_cell.angle_gamma   90.00
#
_symmetry.space_group_name_H-M   'P 1'
#
loop_
_entity.id
_entity.type
_entity.pdbx_description
1 polymer ?
#
loop_
_entity_poly.entity_id
_entity_poly.type
_entity_poly.pdbx_seq_one_letter_code
_entity_poly.pdbx_strand_id
1 'polypeptide(L)'
;YGSDSLWLEREPTLSEICESVLSHDLTKYSELVFCGYGEPSYRLDDAVKVTSLVKEKYPDTKVRINTNGQSDLIFGRDTSKDYSVFDTVSVSLNSPSAEGYAEICKPCFGISAFDAILAFARNVRQYVPDTRFSVVGEYLTAEEISECKRISKECGVPLRVREYIAPERKSADKA
;
A
#
# COMPACT_ATOMS: atom_id res chain seq x y z
N TYR A 1 -20.47 0.56 10.41
CA TYR A 1 -19.00 0.66 10.52
C TYR A 1 -18.64 2.10 10.20
N GLY A 2 -18.05 2.96 11.05
CA GLY A 2 -17.76 3.03 12.47
C GLY A 2 -17.70 4.54 12.81
N SER A 3 -18.15 4.94 14.00
CA SER A 3 -18.28 6.34 14.40
C SER A 3 -17.00 6.96 14.97
N ASP A 4 -15.94 6.17 15.11
CA ASP A 4 -14.73 6.55 15.84
C ASP A 4 -13.67 7.15 14.91
N SER A 5 -12.85 8.05 15.47
CA SER A 5 -11.74 8.66 14.75
C SER A 5 -10.78 7.59 14.24
N LEU A 6 -10.43 7.65 12.96
CA LEU A 6 -9.39 6.81 12.36
C LEU A 6 -7.97 7.29 12.73
N TRP A 7 -7.86 8.39 13.46
CA TRP A 7 -6.60 8.90 13.99
C TRP A 7 -6.27 8.25 15.33
N LEU A 8 -5.06 7.71 15.43
CA LEU A 8 -4.52 7.14 16.65
C LEU A 8 -4.00 8.24 17.58
N GLU A 9 -4.21 8.11 18.89
CA GLU A 9 -3.63 9.03 19.88
C GLU A 9 -2.11 8.88 19.98
N ARG A 10 -1.62 7.65 19.78
CA ARG A 10 -0.20 7.29 19.67
C ARG A 10 -0.03 6.09 18.77
N GLU A 11 1.19 5.87 18.31
CA GLU A 11 1.56 4.62 17.64
C GLU A 11 1.37 3.40 18.56
N PRO A 12 0.70 2.33 18.09
CA PRO A 12 0.57 1.10 18.84
C PRO A 12 1.90 0.34 18.84
N THR A 13 2.17 -0.39 19.91
CA THR A 13 3.28 -1.35 19.96
C THR A 13 2.98 -2.56 19.07
N LEU A 14 4.01 -3.32 18.70
CA LEU A 14 3.82 -4.57 17.96
C LEU A 14 2.86 -5.54 18.68
N SER A 15 2.93 -5.66 20.01
CA SER A 15 2.04 -6.52 20.80
C SER A 15 0.59 -6.10 20.64
N GLU A 16 0.30 -4.80 20.75
CA GLU A 16 -1.05 -4.26 20.60
C GLU A 16 -1.63 -4.52 19.20
N ILE A 17 -0.80 -4.39 18.15
CA ILE A 17 -1.22 -4.72 16.78
C ILE A 17 -1.55 -6.22 16.68
N CYS A 18 -0.64 -7.09 17.14
CA CYS A 18 -0.84 -8.54 17.09
C CYS A 18 -2.07 -8.99 17.88
N GLU A 19 -2.24 -8.50 19.12
CA GLU A 19 -3.39 -8.79 19.97
C GLU A 19 -4.69 -8.34 19.33
N SER A 20 -4.71 -7.11 18.79
CA SER A 20 -5.88 -6.59 18.07
C SER A 20 -6.22 -7.48 16.89
N VAL A 21 -5.27 -7.78 16.00
CA VAL A 21 -5.52 -8.61 14.81
C VAL A 21 -5.98 -10.01 15.19
N LEU A 22 -5.31 -10.66 16.16
CA LEU A 22 -5.61 -12.02 16.57
C LEU A 22 -6.87 -12.17 17.43
N SER A 23 -7.45 -11.07 17.90
CA SER A 23 -8.75 -11.05 18.57
C SER A 23 -9.92 -11.32 17.61
N HIS A 24 -9.69 -11.16 16.30
CA HIS A 24 -10.65 -11.47 15.26
C HIS A 24 -10.50 -12.91 14.74
N ASP A 25 -11.63 -13.50 14.33
CA ASP A 25 -11.61 -14.73 13.54
C ASP A 25 -11.33 -14.40 12.07
N LEU A 26 -10.06 -14.51 11.67
CA LEU A 26 -9.60 -14.14 10.34
C LEU A 26 -10.15 -15.05 9.23
N THR A 27 -10.69 -16.22 9.55
CA THR A 27 -11.30 -17.13 8.57
C THR A 27 -12.57 -16.55 7.95
N LYS A 28 -13.18 -15.55 8.58
CA LYS A 28 -14.37 -14.84 8.09
C LYS A 28 -14.07 -13.78 7.04
N TYR A 29 -12.80 -13.48 6.79
CA TYR A 29 -12.36 -12.44 5.88
C TYR A 29 -11.59 -13.07 4.72
N SER A 30 -11.77 -12.53 3.52
CA SER A 30 -11.05 -13.00 2.34
C SER A 30 -9.59 -12.54 2.31
N GLU A 31 -9.27 -11.46 3.02
CA GLU A 31 -7.96 -10.81 2.97
C GLU A 31 -7.75 -9.89 4.18
N LEU A 32 -6.54 -9.90 4.75
CA LEU A 32 -6.04 -8.89 5.67
C LEU A 32 -5.21 -7.87 4.88
N VAL A 33 -5.47 -6.57 5.07
CA VAL A 33 -4.85 -5.52 4.26
C VAL A 33 -4.23 -4.43 5.13
N PHE A 34 -2.93 -4.17 4.94
CA PHE A 34 -2.28 -2.97 5.46
C PHE A 34 -2.59 -1.79 4.52
N CYS A 35 -3.62 -0.98 4.85
CA CYS A 35 -4.08 0.14 4.02
C CYS A 35 -4.74 1.30 4.79
N GLY A 36 -4.33 1.55 6.04
CA GLY A 36 -4.85 2.64 6.87
C GLY A 36 -4.23 4.01 6.57
N TYR A 37 -4.44 4.98 7.46
CA TYR A 37 -3.72 6.26 7.42
C TYR A 37 -2.24 6.02 7.80
N GLY A 38 -1.33 6.62 7.03
CA GLY A 38 0.11 6.41 7.14
C GLY A 38 0.67 5.52 6.03
N GLU A 39 1.99 5.38 5.98
CA GLU A 39 2.69 4.49 5.04
C GLU A 39 3.22 3.26 5.80
N PRO A 40 2.68 2.06 5.55
CA PRO A 40 3.07 0.83 6.26
C PRO A 40 4.56 0.52 6.21
N SER A 41 5.26 0.94 5.15
CA SER A 41 6.69 0.67 4.99
C SER A 41 7.56 1.37 6.05
N TYR A 42 7.11 2.43 6.70
CA TYR A 42 7.85 3.00 7.85
C TYR A 42 7.97 2.03 9.03
N ARG A 43 7.07 1.04 9.11
CA ARG A 43 7.08 -0.02 10.12
C ARG A 43 7.10 -1.40 9.47
N LEU A 44 7.88 -1.54 8.39
CA LEU A 44 7.99 -2.77 7.62
C LEU A 44 8.29 -3.99 8.51
N ASP A 45 9.23 -3.88 9.44
CA ASP A 45 9.58 -4.95 10.38
C ASP A 45 8.38 -5.43 11.21
N ASP A 46 7.51 -4.52 11.64
CA ASP A 46 6.31 -4.86 12.39
C ASP A 46 5.26 -5.51 11.47
N ALA A 47 5.04 -4.95 10.27
CA ALA A 47 4.13 -5.53 9.28
C ALA A 47 4.54 -6.97 8.91
N VAL A 48 5.85 -7.22 8.77
CA VAL A 48 6.41 -8.56 8.52
C VAL A 48 6.11 -9.50 9.69
N LYS A 49 6.42 -9.09 10.93
CA LYS A 49 6.18 -9.91 12.13
C LYS A 49 4.70 -10.23 12.34
N VAL A 50 3.82 -9.24 12.16
CA VAL A 50 2.36 -9.43 12.22
C VAL A 50 1.92 -10.44 11.16
N THR A 51 2.44 -10.32 9.93
CA THR A 51 2.09 -11.24 8.84
C THR A 51 2.55 -12.66 9.14
N SER A 52 3.78 -12.85 9.62
CA SER A 52 4.29 -14.18 10.01
C SER A 52 3.42 -14.83 11.11
N LEU A 53 3.05 -14.06 12.13
CA LEU A 53 2.18 -14.52 13.22
C LEU A 53 0.77 -14.88 12.72
N VAL A 54 0.21 -14.07 11.81
CA VAL A 54 -1.09 -14.36 11.17
C VAL A 54 -0.99 -15.65 10.37
N LYS A 55 0.06 -15.85 9.58
CA LYS A 55 0.25 -17.08 8.78
C LYS A 55 0.50 -18.33 9.63
N GLU A 56 1.08 -18.19 10.82
CA GLU A 56 1.23 -19.30 11.76
C GLU A 56 -0.14 -19.79 12.29
N LYS A 57 -1.03 -18.86 12.66
CA LYS A 57 -2.34 -19.19 13.25
C LYS A 57 -3.45 -19.40 12.21
N TYR A 58 -3.36 -18.70 11.08
CA TYR A 58 -4.34 -18.69 9.99
C TYR A 58 -3.59 -18.80 8.63
N PRO A 59 -3.06 -19.98 8.30
CA PRO A 59 -2.18 -20.17 7.13
C PRO A 59 -2.82 -19.78 5.80
N ASP A 60 -4.14 -19.93 5.68
CA ASP A 60 -4.91 -19.63 4.47
C ASP A 60 -5.31 -18.15 4.33
N THR A 61 -5.09 -17.32 5.36
CA THR A 61 -5.42 -15.89 5.29
C THR A 61 -4.51 -15.20 4.29
N LYS A 62 -5.09 -14.60 3.24
CA LYS A 62 -4.34 -13.75 2.30
C LYS A 62 -3.99 -12.43 2.96
N VAL A 63 -2.76 -11.98 2.78
CA VAL A 63 -2.25 -10.74 3.36
C VAL A 63 -1.70 -9.85 2.25
N ARG A 64 -2.25 -8.64 2.16
CA ARG A 64 -1.80 -7.59 1.22
C ARG A 64 -1.24 -6.40 1.95
N ILE A 65 -0.16 -5.85 1.41
CA ILE A 65 0.34 -4.53 1.77
C ILE A 65 0.10 -3.53 0.64
N ASN A 66 -0.53 -2.41 0.96
CA ASN A 66 -0.54 -1.24 0.09
C ASN A 66 0.61 -0.33 0.51
N THR A 67 1.39 0.15 -0.45
CA THR A 67 2.55 1.00 -0.19
C THR A 67 2.68 2.09 -1.25
N ASN A 68 3.33 3.19 -0.88
CA ASN A 68 3.83 4.19 -1.82
C ASN A 68 5.06 3.72 -2.61
N GLY A 69 5.69 2.60 -2.23
CA GLY A 69 6.84 1.99 -2.93
C GLY A 69 8.20 2.61 -2.60
N GLN A 70 8.30 3.42 -1.55
CA GLN A 70 9.53 4.16 -1.20
C GLN A 70 10.36 3.49 -0.11
N SER A 71 10.11 2.22 0.20
CA SER A 71 10.77 1.50 1.30
C SER A 71 12.30 1.53 1.19
N ASP A 72 12.85 1.32 0.00
CA ASP A 72 14.29 1.35 -0.21
C ASP A 72 14.90 2.72 0.12
N LEU A 73 14.18 3.81 -0.16
CA LEU A 73 14.59 5.17 0.21
C LEU A 73 14.49 5.41 1.73
N ILE A 74 13.45 4.86 2.37
CA ILE A 74 13.25 4.96 3.82
C ILE A 74 14.36 4.23 4.58
N PHE A 75 14.74 3.03 4.13
CA PHE A 75 15.74 2.19 4.81
C PHE A 75 17.17 2.34 4.28
N GLY A 76 17.37 3.01 3.16
CA GLY A 76 18.69 3.18 2.53
C GLY A 76 19.31 1.87 2.03
N ARG A 77 18.49 0.83 1.78
CA ARG A 77 18.91 -0.49 1.28
C ARG A 77 17.80 -1.12 0.46
N ASP A 78 18.11 -2.15 -0.33
CA ASP A 78 17.09 -3.00 -0.94
C ASP A 78 16.27 -3.71 0.16
N THR A 79 14.96 -3.49 0.13
CA THR A 79 13.96 -4.09 1.04
C THR A 79 13.09 -5.13 0.35
N SER A 80 13.27 -5.37 -0.95
CA SER A 80 12.38 -6.20 -1.78
C SER A 80 12.13 -7.60 -1.21
N LYS A 81 13.17 -8.21 -0.62
CA LYS A 81 13.06 -9.54 -0.01
C LYS A 81 12.22 -9.55 1.27
N ASP A 82 12.20 -8.45 2.02
CA ASP A 82 11.47 -8.35 3.28
C ASP A 82 9.95 -8.45 3.06
N TYR A 83 9.49 -8.10 1.85
CA TYR A 83 8.08 -8.22 1.45
C TYR A 83 7.65 -9.66 1.13
N SER A 84 8.55 -10.65 1.11
CA SER A 84 8.22 -12.02 0.68
C SER A 84 7.18 -12.74 1.55
N VAL A 85 6.84 -12.19 2.71
CA VAL A 85 5.81 -12.74 3.60
C VAL A 85 4.39 -12.36 3.17
N PHE A 86 4.23 -11.32 2.35
CA PHE A 86 2.94 -10.86 1.85
C PHE A 86 2.55 -11.66 0.60
N ASP A 87 1.25 -11.91 0.42
CA ASP A 87 0.74 -12.55 -0.79
C ASP A 87 0.63 -11.56 -1.94
N THR A 88 0.36 -10.29 -1.62
CA THR A 88 0.16 -9.22 -2.61
C THR A 88 0.85 -7.93 -2.17
N VAL A 89 1.52 -7.26 -3.11
CA VAL A 89 2.04 -5.88 -2.94
C VAL A 89 1.34 -4.96 -3.92
N SER A 90 0.69 -3.91 -3.41
CA SER A 90 0.02 -2.90 -4.22
C SER A 90 0.75 -1.56 -4.10
N VAL A 91 1.51 -1.20 -5.13
CA VAL A 91 2.31 0.03 -5.21
C VAL A 91 1.48 1.17 -5.79
N SER A 92 1.43 2.31 -5.11
CA SER A 92 0.68 3.48 -5.54
C SER A 92 1.48 4.28 -6.58
N LEU A 93 1.15 4.11 -7.86
CA LEU A 93 1.80 4.81 -8.98
C LEU A 93 1.28 6.24 -9.10
N ASN A 94 -0.05 6.42 -9.04
CA ASN A 94 -0.80 7.69 -9.04
C ASN A 94 -0.57 8.71 -10.17
N SER A 95 0.55 8.69 -10.88
CA SER A 95 0.87 9.57 -11.99
C SER A 95 1.82 8.85 -12.96
N PRO A 96 1.78 9.16 -14.27
CA PRO A 96 2.75 8.62 -15.22
C PRO A 96 4.09 9.37 -15.27
N SER A 97 4.25 10.49 -14.55
CA SER A 97 5.48 11.29 -14.58
C SER A 97 6.03 11.56 -13.18
N ALA A 98 7.31 11.89 -13.12
CA ALA A 98 7.97 12.18 -11.86
C ALA A 98 7.48 13.49 -11.24
N GLU A 99 7.22 14.51 -12.07
CA GLU A 99 6.64 15.79 -11.65
C GLU A 99 5.21 15.61 -11.14
N GLY A 100 4.37 14.89 -11.88
CA GLY A 100 2.98 14.65 -11.47
C GLY A 100 2.90 13.78 -10.22
N TYR A 101 3.78 12.78 -10.09
CA TYR A 101 3.91 12.01 -8.86
C TYR A 101 4.31 12.89 -7.68
N ALA A 102 5.31 13.77 -7.86
CA ALA A 102 5.76 14.67 -6.82
C ALA A 102 4.67 15.67 -6.40
N GLU A 103 3.89 16.19 -7.35
CA GLU A 103 2.78 17.10 -7.10
C GLU A 103 1.64 16.44 -6.31
N ILE A 104 1.24 15.24 -6.73
CA ILE A 104 0.11 14.50 -6.13
C ILE A 104 0.50 13.88 -4.79
N CYS A 105 1.61 13.14 -4.77
CA CYS A 105 1.99 12.30 -3.63
C CYS A 105 2.88 13.02 -2.61
N LYS A 106 3.49 14.16 -2.99
CA LYS A 106 4.35 14.99 -2.12
C LYS A 106 5.39 14.17 -1.35
N PRO A 107 6.16 13.30 -2.03
CA PRO A 107 7.18 12.49 -1.38
C PRO A 107 8.25 13.39 -0.73
N CYS A 108 8.71 13.03 0.47
CA CYS A 108 9.81 13.74 1.12
C CYS A 108 11.15 13.62 0.35
N PHE A 109 11.24 12.67 -0.59
CA PHE A 109 12.38 12.45 -1.47
C PHE A 109 12.29 13.17 -2.82
N GLY A 110 11.27 14.03 -3.02
CA GLY A 110 11.11 14.82 -4.24
C GLY A 110 10.91 13.96 -5.52
N ILE A 111 11.30 14.53 -6.66
CA ILE A 111 11.09 13.94 -8.01
C ILE A 111 11.77 12.56 -8.14
N SER A 112 12.91 12.34 -7.48
CA SER A 112 13.62 11.04 -7.52
C SER A 112 12.83 9.88 -6.92
N ALA A 113 11.77 10.14 -6.15
CA ALA A 113 10.90 9.09 -5.64
C ALA A 113 10.25 8.28 -6.76
N PHE A 114 9.97 8.90 -7.92
CA PHE A 114 9.28 8.21 -9.01
C PHE A 114 10.09 7.04 -9.56
N ASP A 115 11.37 7.25 -9.88
CA ASP A 115 12.23 6.17 -10.36
C ASP A 115 12.41 5.08 -9.29
N ALA A 116 12.48 5.47 -8.02
CA ALA A 116 12.59 4.54 -6.91
C ALA A 116 11.37 3.62 -6.79
N ILE A 117 10.14 4.15 -6.94
CA ILE A 117 8.93 3.31 -6.85
C ILE A 117 8.84 2.33 -8.03
N LEU A 118 9.32 2.72 -9.21
CA LEU A 118 9.35 1.84 -10.38
C LEU A 118 10.41 0.75 -10.19
N ALA A 119 11.59 1.09 -9.67
CA ALA A 119 12.63 0.12 -9.32
C ALA A 119 12.15 -0.86 -8.25
N PHE A 120 11.57 -0.36 -7.16
CA PHE A 120 10.99 -1.17 -6.10
C PHE A 120 9.95 -2.16 -6.63
N ALA A 121 8.99 -1.70 -7.42
CA ALA A 121 7.94 -2.55 -7.97
C ALA A 121 8.48 -3.69 -8.86
N ARG A 122 9.54 -3.42 -9.64
CA ARG A 122 10.23 -4.46 -10.44
C ARG A 122 10.95 -5.47 -9.55
N ASN A 123 11.64 -4.99 -8.51
CA ASN A 123 12.45 -5.83 -7.64
C ASN A 123 11.59 -6.70 -6.72
N VAL A 124 10.58 -6.12 -6.07
CA VAL A 124 9.69 -6.84 -5.15
C VAL A 124 8.88 -7.94 -5.84
N ARG A 125 8.57 -7.77 -7.14
CA ARG A 125 7.87 -8.79 -7.94
C ARG A 125 8.63 -10.11 -8.04
N GLN A 126 9.96 -10.09 -7.89
CA GLN A 126 10.77 -11.32 -7.86
C GLN A 126 10.48 -12.18 -6.63
N TYR A 127 10.00 -11.56 -5.54
CA TYR A 127 9.66 -12.21 -4.28
C TYR A 127 8.16 -12.37 -4.08
N VAL A 128 7.35 -11.42 -4.59
CA VAL A 128 5.88 -11.43 -4.51
C VAL A 128 5.28 -11.33 -5.92
N PRO A 129 4.96 -12.46 -6.58
CA PRO A 129 4.47 -12.46 -7.96
C PRO A 129 3.19 -11.63 -8.19
N ASP A 130 2.31 -11.53 -7.18
CA ASP A 130 1.16 -10.61 -7.19
C ASP A 130 1.55 -9.21 -6.71
N THR A 131 2.53 -8.62 -7.40
CA THR A 131 2.86 -7.20 -7.29
C THR A 131 2.14 -6.43 -8.38
N ARG A 132 1.48 -5.33 -8.03
CA ARG A 132 0.75 -4.47 -8.97
C ARG A 132 0.95 -2.99 -8.69
N PHE A 133 0.89 -2.19 -9.74
CA PHE A 133 0.69 -0.75 -9.64
C PHE A 133 -0.79 -0.44 -9.45
N SER A 134 -1.06 0.73 -8.88
CA SER A 134 -2.40 1.26 -8.86
C SER A 134 -2.46 2.78 -8.99
N VAL A 135 -3.49 3.24 -9.68
CA VAL A 135 -3.85 4.65 -9.89
C VAL A 135 -5.33 4.85 -9.56
N VAL A 136 -5.72 6.08 -9.25
CA VAL A 136 -7.13 6.48 -9.11
C VAL A 136 -7.54 7.16 -10.42
N GLY A 137 -8.49 6.58 -11.14
CA GLY A 137 -8.78 6.91 -12.53
C GLY A 137 -9.32 8.33 -12.71
N GLU A 138 -10.17 8.80 -11.80
CA GLU A 138 -10.85 10.09 -11.88
C GLU A 138 -9.91 11.30 -11.74
N TYR A 139 -8.68 11.07 -11.27
CA TYR A 139 -7.65 12.11 -11.19
C TYR A 139 -6.68 12.11 -12.37
N LEU A 140 -6.89 11.24 -13.36
CA LEU A 140 -6.05 11.11 -14.53
C LEU A 140 -6.88 11.22 -15.81
N THR A 141 -6.29 11.87 -16.81
CA THR A 141 -6.80 11.86 -18.19
C THR A 141 -6.67 10.47 -18.83
N ALA A 142 -7.38 10.25 -19.93
CA ALA A 142 -7.29 8.99 -20.68
C ALA A 142 -5.87 8.77 -21.22
N GLU A 143 -5.18 9.84 -21.59
CA GLU A 143 -3.79 9.87 -22.02
C GLU A 143 -2.87 9.45 -20.88
N GLU A 144 -3.02 10.03 -19.68
CA GLU A 144 -2.22 9.66 -18.51
C GLU A 144 -2.44 8.22 -18.06
N ILE A 145 -3.69 7.72 -18.13
CA ILE A 145 -3.98 6.30 -17.86
C ILE A 145 -3.29 5.40 -18.89
N SER A 146 -3.28 5.80 -20.17
CA SER A 146 -2.59 5.07 -21.23
C SER A 146 -1.08 5.04 -21.01
N GLU A 147 -0.52 6.13 -20.51
CA GLU A 147 0.90 6.21 -20.17
C GLU A 147 1.25 5.37 -18.94
N CYS A 148 0.39 5.37 -17.90
CA CYS A 148 0.52 4.44 -16.77
C CYS A 148 0.51 2.97 -17.24
N LYS A 149 -0.31 2.62 -18.25
CA LYS A 149 -0.33 1.27 -18.84
C LYS A 149 0.97 0.96 -19.59
N ARG A 150 1.58 1.95 -20.26
CA ARG A 150 2.90 1.81 -20.91
C ARG A 150 3.98 1.50 -19.86
N ILE A 151 4.05 2.30 -18.81
CA ILE A 151 4.99 2.10 -17.68
C ILE A 151 4.80 0.73 -17.03
N SER A 152 3.55 0.34 -16.79
CA SER A 152 3.19 -0.97 -16.26
C SER A 152 3.74 -2.12 -17.12
N LYS A 153 3.58 -2.03 -18.44
CA LYS A 153 4.12 -3.01 -19.39
C LYS A 153 5.64 -3.06 -19.36
N GLU A 154 6.30 -1.91 -19.32
CA GLU A 154 7.77 -1.79 -19.29
C GLU A 154 8.38 -2.30 -17.98
N CYS A 155 7.68 -2.12 -16.87
CA CYS A 155 8.07 -2.69 -15.58
C CYS A 155 7.74 -4.18 -15.46
N GLY A 156 6.88 -4.73 -16.32
CA GLY A 156 6.33 -6.07 -16.15
C GLY A 156 5.42 -6.21 -14.92
N VAL A 157 4.86 -5.11 -14.42
CA VAL A 157 4.03 -5.05 -13.21
C VAL A 157 2.62 -4.63 -13.62
N PRO A 158 1.57 -5.46 -13.42
CA PRO A 158 0.20 -5.13 -13.80
C PRO A 158 -0.32 -3.83 -13.17
N LEU A 159 -1.13 -3.08 -13.91
CA LEU A 159 -1.79 -1.86 -13.42
C LEU A 159 -3.24 -2.12 -13.04
N ARG A 160 -3.65 -1.67 -11.85
CA ARG A 160 -5.04 -1.58 -11.43
C ARG A 160 -5.51 -0.12 -11.38
N VAL A 161 -6.42 0.25 -12.27
CA VAL A 161 -7.14 1.53 -12.21
C VAL A 161 -8.31 1.37 -11.23
N ARG A 162 -8.40 2.25 -10.24
CA ARG A 162 -9.46 2.26 -9.21
C ARG A 162 -10.36 3.47 -9.39
N GLU A 163 -11.61 3.31 -8.98
CA GLU A 163 -12.54 4.42 -8.81
C GLU A 163 -12.21 5.21 -7.54
N TYR A 164 -12.51 6.50 -7.55
CA TYR A 164 -12.41 7.38 -6.41
C TYR A 164 -13.59 7.14 -5.47
N ILE A 165 -13.26 6.80 -4.22
CA ILE A 165 -14.26 6.63 -3.17
C ILE A 165 -14.38 7.97 -2.43
N ALA A 166 -15.46 8.71 -2.73
CA ALA A 166 -15.76 9.93 -2.01
C ALA A 166 -16.06 9.62 -0.54
N PRO A 167 -15.53 10.40 0.42
CA PRO A 167 -15.94 10.26 1.81
C PRO A 167 -17.45 10.56 1.94
N GLU A 168 -18.17 9.72 2.66
CA GLU A 168 -19.58 9.99 2.98
C GLU A 168 -19.67 11.35 3.69
N ARG A 169 -20.40 12.30 3.11
CA ARG A 169 -20.73 13.55 3.80
C ARG A 169 -21.64 13.17 4.97
N LYS A 170 -21.13 13.24 6.20
CA LYS A 170 -22.02 13.35 7.35
C LYS A 170 -22.80 14.66 7.18
N SER A 171 -24.11 14.55 7.00
CA SER A 171 -25.02 15.69 7.13
C SER A 171 -24.71 16.35 8.46
N ALA A 172 -24.29 17.61 8.44
CA ALA A 172 -24.22 18.43 9.64
C ALA A 172 -25.64 18.47 10.19
N ASP A 173 -25.87 17.74 11.29
CA ASP A 173 -27.11 17.84 12.02
C ASP A 173 -27.30 19.30 12.42
N LYS A 174 -28.47 19.81 12.04
CA LYS A 174 -28.95 21.15 12.31
C LYS A 174 -28.90 21.39 13.82
N ALA A 175 -28.22 22.46 14.21
CA ALA A 175 -28.43 23.11 15.51
C ALA A 175 -29.85 23.69 15.59
#